data_AF-A0A1E5QIG6-F1
#
_entry.id   AF-A0A1E5QIG6-F1
#
_cell.length_a   1.000
_cell.length_b   1.000
_cell.length_c   1.000
_cell.angle_alpha   90.00
_cell.angle_beta   90.00
_cell.angle_gamma   90.00
#
_symmetry.space_group_name_H-M   'P 1'
#
loop_
_entity.id
_entity.type
_entity.pdbx_description
1 polymer ?
#
loop_
_entity_poly.entity_id
_entity_poly.type
_entity_poly.pdbx_seq_one_letter_code
_entity_poly.pdbx_strand_id
1 'polypeptide(L)'
;MASETQVKQYLAYWFQLGKKVIVSHTNQALLPRPIFEGNGYSEAFEQCWQTITSPQSGDCFLDGTNETITELLKPEWELVVCSRCTLPIPSRMVGMPPESCPCSDLPSWPNNEVPLPRSAVDNQTQLSQIRDRLVFRLKTGQAEEETLPACPIGEIPLCGCPEAAVPDDANDSLPKEHRPTKPAQGYPNWDRVR
;
A
#
# COMPACT_ATOMS: atom_id res chain seq x y z
N MET A 1 -6.83 10.67 12.76
CA MET A 1 -7.89 11.37 12.01
C MET A 1 -7.55 11.34 10.53
N ALA A 2 -8.40 10.73 9.70
CA ALA A 2 -8.22 10.70 8.26
C ALA A 2 -8.41 12.12 7.67
N SER A 3 -7.48 12.57 6.82
CA SER A 3 -7.64 13.81 6.07
C SER A 3 -8.44 13.60 4.79
N GLU A 4 -9.09 14.64 4.28
CA GLU A 4 -9.79 14.58 2.98
C GLU A 4 -8.88 14.05 1.86
N THR A 5 -7.61 14.45 1.87
CA THR A 5 -6.62 13.97 0.90
C THR A 5 -6.37 12.47 1.03
N GLN A 6 -6.31 11.94 2.25
CA GLN A 6 -6.14 10.50 2.47
C GLN A 6 -7.38 9.71 2.03
N VAL A 7 -8.59 10.20 2.32
CA VAL A 7 -9.85 9.58 1.85
C VAL A 7 -9.93 9.62 0.33
N LYS A 8 -9.54 10.73 -0.29
CA LYS A 8 -9.47 10.85 -1.75
C LYS A 8 -8.45 9.89 -2.37
N GLN A 9 -7.27 9.72 -1.76
CA GLN A 9 -6.29 8.71 -2.18
C GLN A 9 -6.85 7.28 -2.03
N TYR A 10 -7.52 6.99 -0.91
CA TYR A 10 -8.18 5.71 -0.68
C TYR A 10 -9.21 5.40 -1.78
N LEU A 11 -10.03 6.38 -2.18
CA LEU A 11 -10.97 6.19 -3.29
C LEU A 11 -10.28 5.97 -4.63
N ALA A 12 -9.19 6.68 -4.90
CA ALA A 12 -8.41 6.43 -6.11
C ALA A 12 -7.91 4.98 -6.18
N TYR A 13 -7.49 4.40 -5.05
CA TYR A 13 -7.13 2.99 -4.95
C TYR A 13 -8.35 2.07 -5.14
N TRP A 14 -9.49 2.43 -4.55
CA TRP A 14 -10.74 1.68 -4.67
C TRP A 14 -11.18 1.54 -6.14
N PHE A 15 -11.18 2.63 -6.91
CA PHE A 15 -11.52 2.61 -8.32
C PHE A 15 -10.48 1.87 -9.19
N GLN A 16 -9.19 1.88 -8.79
CA GLN A 16 -8.14 1.10 -9.47
C GLN A 16 -8.34 -0.41 -9.32
N LEU A 17 -8.89 -0.86 -8.19
CA LEU A 17 -9.29 -2.25 -7.99
C LEU A 17 -10.55 -2.64 -8.78
N GLY A 18 -11.17 -1.68 -9.49
CA GLY A 18 -12.42 -1.89 -10.23
C GLY A 18 -13.67 -1.85 -9.35
N LYS A 19 -13.53 -1.55 -8.06
CA LYS A 19 -14.65 -1.38 -7.14
C LYS A 19 -15.33 -0.02 -7.37
N LYS A 20 -16.65 0.02 -7.17
CA LYS A 20 -17.48 1.19 -7.47
C LYS A 20 -17.89 1.92 -6.20
N VAL A 21 -18.41 3.13 -6.37
CA VAL A 21 -19.12 3.86 -5.30
C VAL A 21 -20.59 3.90 -5.68
N ILE A 22 -21.48 3.55 -4.75
CA ILE A 22 -22.93 3.51 -4.96
C ILE A 22 -23.54 4.74 -4.27
N VAL A 23 -24.21 5.58 -5.04
CA VAL A 23 -24.94 6.74 -4.51
C VAL A 23 -26.34 6.30 -4.09
N SER A 24 -26.71 6.45 -2.82
CA SER A 24 -28.01 5.95 -2.30
C SER A 24 -29.21 6.55 -3.02
N HIS A 25 -29.14 7.84 -3.36
CA HIS A 25 -30.25 8.57 -3.93
C HIS A 25 -30.67 8.06 -5.32
N THR A 26 -29.71 7.61 -6.12
CA THR A 26 -29.93 7.16 -7.51
C THR A 26 -29.63 5.68 -7.71
N ASN A 27 -29.17 4.99 -6.67
CA ASN A 27 -28.58 3.64 -6.71
C ASN A 27 -27.59 3.48 -7.89
N GLN A 28 -26.92 4.57 -8.25
CA GLN A 28 -26.05 4.63 -9.40
C GLN A 28 -24.64 4.27 -8.98
N ALA A 29 -24.05 3.30 -9.68
CA ALA A 29 -22.67 2.91 -9.48
C ALA A 29 -21.74 3.84 -10.27
N LEU A 30 -20.97 4.67 -9.57
CA LEU A 30 -19.97 5.56 -10.13
C LEU A 30 -18.64 4.84 -10.26
N LEU A 31 -18.07 4.87 -11.47
CA LEU A 31 -16.72 4.39 -11.77
C LEU A 31 -16.08 5.37 -12.76
N PRO A 32 -15.40 6.43 -12.28
CA PRO A 32 -14.78 7.41 -13.17
C PRO A 32 -13.64 6.75 -13.96
N ARG A 33 -13.65 6.96 -15.28
CA ARG A 33 -12.56 6.58 -16.20
C ARG A 33 -12.29 7.76 -17.12
N PRO A 34 -11.04 8.24 -17.26
CA PRO A 34 -9.82 7.80 -16.57
C PRO A 34 -9.77 8.26 -15.09
N ILE A 35 -8.95 7.63 -14.24
CA ILE A 35 -8.72 8.07 -12.83
C ILE A 35 -7.56 9.06 -12.74
N PHE A 36 -6.55 8.87 -13.60
CA PHE A 36 -5.35 9.71 -13.66
C PHE A 36 -5.25 10.36 -15.02
N GLU A 37 -4.83 11.62 -15.04
CA GLU A 37 -4.54 12.38 -16.25
C GLU A 37 -3.29 13.22 -16.03
N GLY A 38 -2.29 13.04 -16.90
CA GLY A 38 -0.97 13.68 -16.75
C GLY A 38 -0.30 13.36 -15.41
N ASN A 39 -0.09 14.39 -14.59
CA ASN A 39 0.58 14.32 -13.28
C ASN A 39 -0.40 14.24 -12.09
N GLY A 40 -1.71 14.17 -12.32
CA GLY A 40 -2.73 14.31 -11.28
C GLY A 40 -3.90 13.35 -11.40
N TYR A 41 -4.93 13.61 -10.60
CA TYR A 41 -6.24 13.04 -10.81
C TYR A 41 -6.89 13.66 -12.05
N SER A 42 -7.65 12.85 -12.79
CA SER A 42 -8.41 13.33 -13.94
C SER A 42 -9.56 14.23 -13.52
N GLU A 43 -10.05 15.04 -14.45
CA GLU A 43 -11.24 15.86 -14.21
C GLU A 43 -12.47 14.99 -13.89
N ALA A 44 -12.62 13.84 -14.55
CA ALA A 44 -13.71 12.90 -14.29
C ALA A 44 -13.70 12.37 -12.84
N PHE A 45 -12.51 12.11 -12.28
CA PHE A 45 -12.37 11.71 -10.89
C PHE A 45 -12.66 12.86 -9.94
N GLU A 46 -12.18 14.07 -10.23
CA GLU A 46 -12.47 15.26 -9.42
C GLU A 46 -13.96 15.60 -9.39
N GLN A 47 -14.64 15.54 -10.53
CA GLN A 47 -16.09 15.74 -10.61
C GLN A 47 -16.82 14.68 -9.79
N CYS A 48 -16.41 13.41 -9.90
CA CYS A 48 -16.96 12.33 -9.08
C CYS A 48 -16.75 12.60 -7.58
N TRP A 49 -15.55 13.04 -7.18
CA TRP A 49 -15.22 13.41 -5.80
C TRP A 49 -16.10 14.56 -5.28
N GLN A 50 -16.31 15.60 -6.09
CA GLN A 50 -17.20 16.71 -5.74
C GLN A 50 -18.65 16.23 -5.59
N THR A 51 -19.12 15.37 -6.50
CA THR A 51 -20.48 14.82 -6.41
C THR A 51 -20.67 14.02 -5.12
N ILE A 52 -19.78 13.09 -4.79
CA ILE A 52 -19.94 12.23 -3.59
C ILE A 52 -19.72 12.98 -2.28
N THR A 53 -18.98 14.08 -2.29
CA THR A 53 -18.75 14.92 -1.09
C THR A 53 -19.84 15.99 -0.95
N SER A 54 -20.58 16.29 -2.02
CA SER A 54 -21.65 17.28 -1.96
C SER A 54 -22.79 16.82 -1.06
N PRO A 55 -23.36 17.70 -0.21
CA PRO A 55 -24.49 17.35 0.65
C PRO A 55 -25.77 17.03 -0.13
N GLN A 56 -25.81 17.32 -1.44
CA GLN A 56 -26.96 17.06 -2.31
C GLN A 56 -27.05 15.60 -2.76
N SER A 57 -25.93 14.86 -2.81
CA SER A 57 -25.90 13.47 -3.28
C SER A 57 -26.36 12.46 -2.22
N GLY A 58 -26.49 12.90 -0.96
CA GLY A 58 -26.86 12.04 0.16
C GLY A 58 -25.75 11.05 0.53
N ASP A 59 -26.12 9.97 1.21
CA ASP A 59 -25.18 8.95 1.65
C ASP A 59 -24.61 8.19 0.44
N CYS A 60 -23.28 8.16 0.31
CA CYS A 60 -22.58 7.41 -0.73
C CYS A 60 -21.85 6.24 -0.09
N PHE A 61 -22.12 5.01 -0.56
CA PHE A 61 -21.55 3.78 -0.05
C PHE A 61 -20.44 3.24 -0.93
N LEU A 62 -19.50 2.54 -0.32
CA LEU A 62 -18.45 1.82 -1.02
C LEU A 62 -18.90 0.39 -1.37
N ASP A 63 -18.69 -0.04 -2.60
CA ASP A 63 -19.16 -1.34 -3.10
C ASP A 63 -18.49 -2.54 -2.40
N GLY A 64 -19.28 -3.31 -1.63
CA GLY A 64 -18.78 -4.42 -0.80
C GLY A 64 -18.47 -4.04 0.65
N THR A 65 -18.90 -2.86 1.09
CA THR A 65 -18.68 -2.31 2.43
C THR A 65 -19.95 -1.60 2.92
N ASN A 66 -20.11 -1.45 4.23
CA ASN A 66 -21.27 -0.77 4.82
C ASN A 66 -20.97 0.70 5.16
N GLU A 67 -19.71 1.11 5.02
CA GLU A 67 -19.20 2.43 5.33
C GLU A 67 -19.60 3.46 4.25
N THR A 68 -20.00 4.65 4.71
CA THR A 68 -20.27 5.79 3.82
C THR A 68 -19.06 6.70 3.68
N ILE A 69 -18.96 7.41 2.55
CA ILE A 69 -17.93 8.44 2.36
C ILE A 69 -18.00 9.52 3.43
N THR A 70 -19.22 9.93 3.80
CA THR A 70 -19.48 10.91 4.87
C THR A 70 -18.95 10.42 6.21
N GLU A 71 -19.07 9.13 6.52
CA GLU A 71 -18.48 8.55 7.72
C GLU A 71 -16.96 8.57 7.66
N LEU A 72 -16.34 8.20 6.54
CA LEU A 72 -14.88 8.19 6.40
C LEU A 72 -14.23 9.57 6.57
N LEU A 73 -14.98 10.63 6.31
CA LEU A 73 -14.55 12.02 6.52
C LEU A 73 -14.69 12.49 7.97
N LYS A 74 -15.35 11.72 8.85
CA LYS A 74 -15.48 12.05 10.28
C LYS A 74 -14.14 11.86 11.00
N PRO A 75 -13.88 12.65 12.06
CA PRO A 75 -12.66 12.56 12.86
C PRO A 75 -12.44 11.19 13.50
N GLU A 76 -13.51 10.42 13.68
CA GLU A 76 -13.52 9.09 14.30
C GLU A 76 -12.83 8.02 13.46
N TRP A 77 -12.57 8.30 12.18
CA TRP A 77 -11.94 7.37 11.26
C TRP A 77 -10.47 7.70 11.01
N GLU A 78 -9.71 6.64 10.78
CA GLU A 78 -8.30 6.68 10.40
C GLU A 78 -8.05 5.65 9.29
N LEU A 79 -7.16 5.96 8.35
CA LEU A 79 -6.78 5.03 7.28
C LEU A 79 -5.50 4.31 7.70
N VAL A 80 -5.65 3.02 8.02
CA VAL A 80 -4.56 2.14 8.46
C VAL A 80 -4.10 1.26 7.31
N VAL A 81 -2.82 0.92 7.27
CA VAL A 81 -2.25 0.09 6.21
C VAL A 81 -2.58 -1.39 6.43
N CYS A 82 -3.10 -2.07 5.42
CA CYS A 82 -3.33 -3.51 5.43
C CYS A 82 -2.01 -4.27 5.59
N SER A 83 -1.92 -5.18 6.57
CA SER A 83 -0.75 -6.05 6.74
C SER A 83 -0.52 -7.03 5.59
N ARG A 84 -1.56 -7.37 4.81
CA ARG A 84 -1.47 -8.32 3.69
C ARG A 84 -1.01 -7.69 2.38
N CYS A 85 -1.50 -6.48 2.08
CA CYS A 85 -1.33 -5.90 0.75
C CYS A 85 -0.92 -4.42 0.75
N THR A 86 -0.66 -3.85 1.93
CA THR A 86 -0.26 -2.44 2.10
C THR A 86 -1.27 -1.39 1.61
N LEU A 87 -2.49 -1.80 1.25
CA LEU A 87 -3.56 -0.87 0.89
C LEU A 87 -4.12 -0.18 2.14
N PRO A 88 -4.50 1.10 2.04
CA PRO A 88 -5.20 1.77 3.12
C PRO A 88 -6.58 1.12 3.35
N ILE A 89 -6.93 0.93 4.63
CA ILE A 89 -8.21 0.40 5.10
C ILE A 89 -8.78 1.40 6.10
N PRO A 90 -10.05 1.79 5.98
CA PRO A 90 -10.69 2.65 6.96
C PRO A 90 -10.90 1.90 8.28
N SER A 91 -10.36 2.42 9.37
CA SER A 91 -10.55 1.91 10.72
C SER A 91 -11.10 2.98 11.64
N ARG A 92 -12.05 2.62 12.49
CA ARG A 92 -12.53 3.51 13.56
C ARG A 92 -11.45 3.58 14.65
N MET A 93 -11.17 4.78 15.17
CA MET A 93 -10.24 4.99 16.27
C MET A 93 -10.76 4.37 17.58
N VAL A 94 -12.08 4.26 17.72
CA VAL A 94 -12.76 3.63 18.86
C VAL A 94 -13.84 2.69 18.34
N GLY A 95 -13.77 1.42 18.75
CA GLY A 95 -14.74 0.39 18.37
C GLY A 95 -14.09 -0.84 17.72
N MET A 96 -14.93 -1.66 17.10
CA MET A 96 -14.50 -2.85 16.38
C MET A 96 -13.78 -2.44 15.08
N PRO A 97 -12.62 -3.05 14.75
CA PRO A 97 -11.97 -2.83 13.47
C PRO A 97 -12.89 -3.18 12.29
N PRO A 98 -12.61 -2.65 11.09
CA PRO A 98 -13.37 -2.97 9.89
C PRO A 98 -13.37 -4.48 9.64
N GLU A 99 -14.53 -5.00 9.22
CA GLU A 99 -14.79 -6.43 9.04
C GLU A 99 -13.86 -7.08 8.01
N SER A 100 -13.41 -6.34 6.99
CA SER A 100 -12.51 -6.89 5.98
C SER A 100 -11.70 -5.82 5.22
N CYS A 101 -10.55 -6.26 4.70
CA CYS A 101 -9.77 -5.46 3.75
C CYS A 101 -10.50 -5.35 2.40
N PRO A 102 -10.39 -4.23 1.67
CA PRO A 102 -10.82 -4.10 0.27
C PRO A 102 -10.36 -5.25 -0.63
N CYS A 103 -9.20 -5.81 -0.28
CA CYS A 103 -8.55 -6.91 -0.96
C CYS A 103 -9.14 -8.30 -0.71
N SER A 104 -9.98 -8.47 0.33
CA SER A 104 -10.46 -9.79 0.75
C SER A 104 -11.39 -10.45 -0.27
N ASP A 105 -12.17 -9.65 -1.01
CA ASP A 105 -13.13 -10.15 -2.00
C ASP A 105 -12.50 -10.40 -3.38
N LEU A 106 -11.22 -10.08 -3.55
CA LEU A 106 -10.54 -10.21 -4.84
C LEU A 106 -9.83 -11.58 -4.93
N PRO A 107 -10.28 -12.50 -5.80
CA PRO A 107 -9.80 -13.89 -5.80
C PRO A 107 -8.32 -14.04 -6.16
N SER A 108 -7.74 -13.06 -6.85
CA SER A 108 -6.34 -13.06 -7.28
C SER A 108 -5.44 -12.12 -6.48
N TRP A 109 -5.89 -11.57 -5.34
CA TRP A 109 -5.13 -10.60 -4.56
C TRP A 109 -4.50 -11.22 -3.30
N PRO A 110 -3.28 -10.82 -2.87
CA PRO A 110 -2.37 -9.83 -3.46
C PRO A 110 -1.74 -10.33 -4.75
N ASN A 111 -2.00 -9.61 -5.85
CA ASN A 111 -1.37 -9.91 -7.13
C ASN A 111 -0.06 -9.12 -7.24
N ASN A 112 1.08 -9.82 -7.12
CA ASN A 112 2.40 -9.19 -7.31
C ASN A 112 2.79 -9.06 -8.80
N GLU A 113 1.99 -9.61 -9.73
CA GLU A 113 2.21 -9.50 -11.17
C GLU A 113 1.65 -8.19 -11.76
N VAL A 114 0.78 -7.49 -11.02
CA VAL A 114 0.22 -6.20 -11.41
C VAL A 114 0.80 -5.13 -10.48
N PRO A 115 1.22 -3.96 -10.99
CA PRO A 115 1.70 -2.89 -10.12
C PRO A 115 0.65 -2.55 -9.07
N LEU A 116 1.10 -2.32 -7.84
CA LEU A 116 0.23 -1.91 -6.76
C LEU A 116 -0.51 -0.62 -7.17
N PRO A 117 -1.75 -0.43 -6.67
CA PRO A 117 -2.47 0.81 -6.90
C PRO A 117 -1.59 2.00 -6.52
N ARG A 118 -1.52 3.01 -7.39
CA ARG A 118 -0.64 4.19 -7.23
C ARG A 118 -1.47 5.43 -6.85
N SER A 119 -0.91 6.30 -6.02
CA SER A 119 -1.48 7.64 -5.82
C SER A 119 -1.15 8.53 -7.02
N ALA A 120 -1.85 9.66 -7.15
CA ALA A 120 -1.42 10.69 -8.08
C ALA A 120 0.01 11.11 -7.72
N VAL A 121 0.91 11.12 -8.72
CA VAL A 121 2.32 11.49 -8.54
C VAL A 121 2.55 12.80 -9.25
N ASP A 122 2.79 13.86 -8.47
CA ASP A 122 3.26 15.11 -9.02
C ASP A 122 4.76 15.03 -9.34
N ASN A 123 5.05 14.70 -10.60
CA ASN A 123 6.42 14.63 -11.10
C ASN A 123 7.14 15.98 -11.01
N GLN A 124 6.43 17.12 -11.04
CA GLN A 124 7.08 18.44 -11.04
C GLN A 124 7.74 18.75 -9.71
N THR A 125 7.10 18.38 -8.60
CA THR A 125 7.69 18.52 -7.26
C THR A 125 8.96 17.69 -7.12
N GLN A 126 8.93 16.42 -7.53
CA GLN A 126 10.13 15.57 -7.48
C GLN A 126 11.24 16.06 -8.41
N LEU A 127 10.91 16.45 -9.63
CA LEU A 127 11.88 17.01 -10.58
C LEU A 127 12.50 18.31 -10.06
N SER A 128 11.70 19.16 -9.41
CA SER A 128 12.19 20.38 -8.77
C SER A 128 13.15 20.07 -7.61
N GLN A 129 12.82 19.11 -6.75
CA GLN A 129 13.71 18.67 -5.67
C GLN A 129 15.03 18.09 -6.21
N ILE A 130 14.95 17.27 -7.26
CA ILE A 130 16.14 16.71 -7.93
C ILE A 130 16.97 17.86 -8.52
N ARG A 131 16.35 18.79 -9.25
CA ARG A 131 17.01 19.98 -9.80
C ARG A 131 17.69 20.79 -8.72
N ASP A 132 17.00 21.12 -7.65
CA ASP A 132 17.51 21.97 -6.57
C ASP A 132 18.69 21.29 -5.86
N ARG A 133 18.63 19.96 -5.68
CA ARG A 133 19.76 19.16 -5.16
C ARG A 133 20.97 19.19 -6.11
N LEU A 134 20.75 19.10 -7.42
CA LEU A 134 21.83 19.17 -8.41
C LEU A 134 22.47 20.57 -8.44
N VAL A 135 21.65 21.63 -8.44
CA VAL A 135 22.12 23.02 -8.38
C VAL A 135 22.89 23.29 -7.10
N PHE A 136 22.42 22.78 -5.96
CA PHE A 136 23.12 22.89 -4.69
C PHE A 136 24.51 22.24 -4.77
N ARG A 137 24.60 21.00 -5.27
CA ARG A 137 25.89 20.29 -5.39
C ARG A 137 26.87 20.98 -6.34
N LEU A 138 26.37 21.56 -7.44
CA LEU A 138 27.21 22.32 -8.37
C LEU A 138 27.75 23.62 -7.75
N LYS A 139 26.96 24.28 -6.90
CA LYS A 139 27.40 25.49 -6.18
C LYS A 139 28.39 25.16 -5.06
N THR A 140 28.19 24.07 -4.32
CA THR A 140 29.10 23.66 -3.25
C THR A 140 30.39 23.04 -3.78
N GLY A 141 30.36 22.40 -4.95
CA GLY A 141 31.54 21.84 -5.61
C GLY A 141 32.50 22.88 -6.24
N GLN A 142 32.16 24.18 -6.19
CA GLN A 142 33.06 25.28 -6.58
C GLN A 142 33.70 25.99 -5.39
N ALA A 143 33.41 25.56 -4.15
CA ALA A 143 33.93 26.18 -2.92
C ALA A 143 34.98 25.32 -2.18
N GLU A 144 35.34 24.14 -2.70
CA GLU A 144 36.31 23.21 -2.10
C GLU A 144 37.58 23.05 -2.95
N GLU A 145 38.09 24.14 -3.53
CA GLU A 145 39.49 24.22 -4.00
C GLU A 145 40.25 25.29 -3.22
N GLU A 146 40.13 25.29 -1.89
CA GLU A 146 41.19 25.78 -1.02
C GLU A 146 40.99 25.20 0.39
N THR A 147 42.05 24.64 0.95
CA THR A 147 42.17 24.05 2.30
C THR A 147 41.75 22.58 2.45
N LEU A 148 42.62 21.69 1.97
CA LEU A 148 42.87 20.41 2.62
C LEU A 148 43.27 20.65 4.09
N PRO A 149 42.55 20.13 5.10
CA PRO A 149 43.14 19.96 6.41
C PRO A 149 44.10 18.77 6.33
N ALA A 150 45.39 19.05 6.54
CA ALA A 150 46.39 18.03 6.77
C ALA A 150 45.96 17.17 7.97
N CYS A 151 45.62 15.91 7.75
CA CYS A 151 45.52 14.93 8.83
C CYS A 151 46.91 14.78 9.46
N PRO A 152 47.07 15.04 10.78
CA PRO A 152 48.31 14.67 11.44
C PRO A 152 48.41 13.14 11.45
N ILE A 153 49.51 12.64 10.90
CA ILE A 153 49.90 11.24 11.01
C ILE A 153 50.13 10.98 12.50
N GLY A 154 49.21 10.28 13.14
CA GLY A 154 49.25 9.96 14.56
C GLY A 154 48.36 8.75 14.86
N GLU A 155 48.98 7.58 14.81
CA GLU A 155 48.61 6.34 15.50
C GLU A 155 47.21 5.76 15.24
N ILE A 156 47.17 4.77 14.36
CA ILE A 156 46.11 3.75 14.28
C ILE A 156 46.28 2.83 15.51
N PRO A 157 45.35 2.76 16.48
CA PRO A 157 45.32 1.63 17.38
C PRO A 157 44.72 0.45 16.59
N LEU A 158 45.58 -0.53 16.34
CA LEU A 158 45.22 -1.88 15.89
C LEU A 158 44.02 -2.38 16.72
N CYS A 159 42.84 -2.45 16.09
CA CYS A 159 41.73 -3.22 16.64
C CYS A 159 42.16 -4.69 16.69
N GLY A 160 42.45 -5.16 17.90
CA GLY A 160 42.78 -6.54 18.20
C GLY A 160 41.60 -7.46 17.87
N CYS A 161 41.88 -8.50 17.09
CA CYS A 161 41.07 -9.70 17.04
C CYS A 161 41.13 -10.39 18.42
N PRO A 162 40.01 -10.83 18.99
CA PRO A 162 40.02 -11.95 19.92
C PRO A 162 39.81 -13.26 19.14
N GLU A 163 40.82 -14.10 19.24
CA GLU A 163 40.90 -15.47 18.81
C GLU A 163 40.13 -16.41 19.76
N ALA A 164 39.53 -17.45 19.17
CA ALA A 164 39.14 -18.74 19.74
C ALA A 164 38.03 -18.83 20.81
N ALA A 165 36.96 -19.56 20.46
CA ALA A 165 36.48 -20.70 21.25
C ALA A 165 35.61 -21.63 20.39
N VAL A 166 36.17 -22.79 20.02
CA VAL A 166 35.44 -23.98 19.55
C VAL A 166 34.95 -24.73 20.79
N PRO A 167 33.78 -25.40 20.70
CA PRO A 167 33.77 -26.78 21.17
C PRO A 167 33.14 -27.73 20.14
N ASP A 168 33.91 -28.77 19.83
CA ASP A 168 33.43 -30.08 19.39
C ASP A 168 32.57 -30.68 20.50
N ASP A 169 31.41 -31.26 20.15
CA ASP A 169 31.24 -32.72 20.31
C ASP A 169 29.88 -33.22 19.79
N ALA A 170 29.96 -34.46 19.35
CA ALA A 170 29.00 -35.24 18.60
C ALA A 170 27.70 -35.62 19.34
N ASN A 171 26.61 -35.78 18.56
CA ASN A 171 25.78 -37.00 18.49
C ASN A 171 24.65 -36.74 17.47
N ASP A 172 24.68 -37.30 16.28
CA ASP A 172 24.20 -38.65 15.94
C ASP A 172 22.82 -38.98 16.54
N SER A 173 21.78 -38.89 15.70
CA SER A 173 20.60 -39.76 15.70
C SER A 173 19.64 -39.35 14.58
N LEU A 174 19.85 -39.95 13.40
CA LEU A 174 18.76 -40.26 12.48
C LEU A 174 17.78 -41.22 13.17
N PRO A 175 16.48 -41.19 12.84
CA PRO A 175 16.01 -42.35 12.08
C PRO A 175 14.95 -42.07 11.02
N LYS A 176 15.16 -42.77 9.90
CA LYS A 176 14.21 -43.60 9.15
C LYS A 176 13.12 -42.90 8.33
N GLU A 177 13.40 -42.92 7.03
CA GLU A 177 12.43 -43.04 5.94
C GLU A 177 11.23 -43.93 6.28
N HIS A 178 10.02 -43.45 5.97
CA HIS A 178 8.91 -44.30 5.55
C HIS A 178 8.24 -43.72 4.30
N ARG A 179 7.98 -44.65 3.39
CA ARG A 179 7.54 -44.53 2.00
C ARG A 179 6.22 -43.79 1.77
N PRO A 180 5.94 -43.45 0.49
CA PRO A 180 4.74 -42.72 0.09
C PRO A 180 3.54 -43.65 -0.10
N THR A 181 2.35 -43.14 0.23
CA THR A 181 1.06 -43.69 -0.20
C THR A 181 0.28 -42.61 -0.94
N LYS A 182 0.17 -42.73 -2.27
CA LYS A 182 -0.94 -42.16 -3.07
C LYS A 182 -2.16 -43.12 -2.99
N PRO A 183 -3.28 -42.85 -3.68
CA PRO A 183 -4.35 -41.93 -3.29
C PRO A 183 -5.68 -42.70 -3.10
N ALA A 184 -6.56 -42.25 -2.19
CA ALA A 184 -7.93 -42.74 -2.15
C ALA A 184 -8.84 -41.79 -2.93
N GLN A 185 -9.40 -42.32 -4.02
CA GLN A 185 -10.45 -41.76 -4.85
C GLN A 185 -11.69 -41.42 -4.01
N GLY A 186 -12.34 -40.30 -4.33
CA GLY A 186 -13.62 -39.91 -3.73
C GLY A 186 -14.24 -38.71 -4.44
N TYR A 187 -14.70 -38.90 -5.68
CA TYR A 187 -15.59 -37.95 -6.34
C TYR A 187 -17.04 -38.27 -5.93
N PRO A 188 -17.84 -37.30 -5.45
CA PRO A 188 -19.29 -37.40 -5.48
C PRO A 188 -19.80 -36.96 -6.87
N ASN A 189 -20.41 -37.93 -7.54
CA ASN A 189 -21.23 -37.82 -8.73
C ASN A 189 -22.47 -36.94 -8.46
N TRP A 190 -22.69 -35.88 -9.25
CA TRP A 190 -23.90 -35.05 -9.22
C TRP A 190 -24.69 -35.10 -10.54
N ASP A 191 -24.66 -36.24 -11.23
CA ASP A 191 -25.68 -36.57 -12.23
C ASP A 191 -26.85 -37.33 -11.58
N ARG A 192 -28.01 -36.64 -11.54
CA ARG A 192 -29.40 -37.06 -11.26
C ARG A 192 -29.99 -36.40 -10.02
N VAL A 193 -30.77 -35.33 -10.22
CA VAL A 193 -32.22 -35.40 -10.03
C VAL A 193 -32.87 -34.58 -11.15
N ARG A 194 -33.81 -35.25 -11.81
CA ARG A 194 -34.72 -34.78 -12.86
C ARG A 194 -35.89 -34.03 -12.23
#